data_AF-A0A6B3G3D6-F1
#
_entry.id   AF-A0A6B3G3D6-F1
#
_cell.length_a   1.000
_cell.length_b   1.000
_cell.length_c   1.000
_cell.angle_alpha   90.00
_cell.angle_beta   90.00
_cell.angle_gamma   90.00
#
_symmetry.space_group_name_H-M   'P 1'
#
loop_
_entity.id
_entity.type
_entity.pdbx_description
1 polymer ?
#
loop_
_entity_poly.entity_id
_entity_poly.type
_entity_poly.pdbx_seq_one_letter_code
_entity_poly.pdbx_strand_id
1 'polypeptide(L)'
;MAGSTVPSKVQENPEGDDVARRLLGSAAQLAYDPATEVDWETPLDKEFHGASPEWSSLYGTAYWGELTEAQRKELTRQEAASVASTGIWFEMILQQMVLRDIY
;
A
#
# COMPACT_ATOMS: atom_id res chain seq x y z
N MET A 1 27.42 46.20 2.95
CA MET A 1 27.33 45.75 4.35
C MET A 1 26.45 44.51 4.37
N ALA A 2 27.08 43.33 4.34
CA ALA A 2 26.39 42.04 4.28
C ALA A 2 25.90 41.64 5.69
N GLY A 3 24.60 41.51 5.87
CA GLY A 3 24.00 40.97 7.09
C GLY A 3 24.04 39.45 7.07
N SER A 4 24.86 38.88 7.94
CA SER A 4 25.03 37.43 8.12
C SER A 4 23.77 36.84 8.78
N THR A 5 23.00 36.04 8.04
CA THR A 5 21.98 35.15 8.62
C THR A 5 22.67 33.88 9.11
N VAL A 6 23.07 33.88 10.38
CA VAL A 6 23.48 32.66 11.08
C VAL A 6 22.25 31.75 11.19
N PRO A 7 22.32 30.46 10.77
CA PRO A 7 21.20 29.55 10.96
C PRO A 7 20.96 29.34 12.46
N SER A 8 19.71 29.51 12.88
CA SER A 8 19.28 29.24 14.26
C SER A 8 19.65 27.80 14.62
N LYS A 9 20.40 27.65 15.72
CA LYS A 9 20.81 26.35 16.25
C LYS A 9 19.53 25.60 16.65
N VAL A 10 19.27 24.44 16.04
CA VAL A 10 18.16 23.57 16.43
C VAL A 10 18.29 23.31 17.93
N GLN A 11 17.34 23.82 18.70
CA GLN A 11 17.36 23.69 20.14
C GLN A 11 16.85 22.28 20.44
N GLU A 12 17.77 21.37 20.76
CA GLU A 12 17.43 19.99 21.16
C GLU A 12 16.48 20.07 22.36
N ASN A 13 15.24 19.62 22.16
CA ASN A 13 14.24 19.53 23.22
C ASN A 13 14.15 18.05 23.65
N PRO A 14 14.96 17.61 24.63
CA PRO A 14 15.08 16.20 24.98
C PRO A 14 13.76 15.57 25.46
N GLU A 15 12.84 16.36 26.01
CA GLU A 15 11.50 15.89 26.39
C GLU A 15 10.62 15.61 25.16
N GLY A 16 10.71 16.45 24.13
CA GLY A 16 10.01 16.24 22.86
C GLY A 16 10.49 14.99 22.12
N ASP A 17 11.81 14.75 22.15
CA ASP A 17 12.42 13.57 21.54
C ASP A 17 12.02 12.26 22.24
N ASP A 18 11.91 12.26 23.58
CA ASP A 18 11.44 11.09 24.33
C ASP A 18 9.98 10.75 24.03
N VAL A 19 9.11 11.77 23.99
CA VAL A 19 7.70 11.60 23.62
C VAL A 19 7.56 11.11 22.19
N ALA A 20 8.29 11.70 21.24
CA ALA A 20 8.28 11.27 19.84
C ALA A 20 8.72 9.80 19.68
N ARG A 21 9.79 9.37 20.36
CA ARG A 21 10.23 7.96 20.35
C ARG A 21 9.16 7.03 20.90
N ARG A 22 8.52 7.39 22.02
CA ARG A 22 7.45 6.58 22.61
C ARG A 22 6.23 6.46 21.69
N LEU A 23 5.85 7.55 21.02
CA LEU A 23 4.75 7.53 20.05
C LEU A 23 5.10 6.68 18.83
N LEU A 24 6.30 6.82 18.26
CA LEU A 24 6.75 5.97 17.16
C LEU A 24 6.82 4.50 17.54
N GLY A 25 7.33 4.19 18.74
CA GLY A 25 7.36 2.82 19.27
C GLY A 25 5.96 2.24 19.47
N SER A 26 5.01 3.04 19.95
CA SER A 26 3.61 2.61 20.09
C SER A 26 2.93 2.43 18.73
N ALA A 27 3.20 3.33 17.77
CA ALA A 27 2.68 3.22 16.41
C ALA A 27 3.17 1.96 15.71
N ALA A 28 4.47 1.63 15.83
CA ALA A 28 5.04 0.41 15.27
C ALA A 28 4.46 -0.87 15.89
N GLN A 29 3.97 -0.84 17.14
CA GLN A 29 3.29 -1.98 17.76
C GLN A 29 1.82 -2.12 17.33
N LEU A 30 1.19 -1.01 16.93
CA LEU A 30 -0.25 -0.95 16.66
C LEU A 30 -0.58 -0.97 15.17
N ALA A 31 0.36 -0.58 14.32
CA ALA A 31 0.18 -0.51 12.87
C ALA A 31 1.03 -1.58 12.18
N TYR A 32 0.38 -2.31 11.27
CA TYR A 32 1.05 -3.26 10.39
C TYR A 32 1.94 -2.50 9.38
N ASP A 33 3.23 -2.82 9.32
CA ASP A 33 4.14 -2.26 8.33
C ASP A 33 4.43 -3.31 7.23
N PRO A 34 3.76 -3.23 6.07
CA PRO A 34 3.96 -4.18 4.99
C PRO A 34 5.38 -4.17 4.43
N ALA A 35 6.16 -3.09 4.61
CA ALA A 35 7.54 -3.03 4.11
C ALA A 35 8.49 -3.94 4.90
N THR A 36 8.15 -4.29 6.14
CA THR A 36 8.98 -5.13 7.01
C THR A 36 8.34 -6.47 7.36
N GLU A 37 7.01 -6.53 7.42
CA GLU A 37 6.27 -7.73 7.81
C GLU A 37 5.96 -8.69 6.65
N VAL A 38 6.04 -8.22 5.40
CA VAL A 38 5.88 -9.07 4.20
C VAL A 38 7.25 -9.41 3.64
N ASP A 39 7.49 -10.71 3.42
CA ASP A 39 8.65 -11.18 2.67
C ASP A 39 8.42 -10.97 1.16
N TRP A 40 8.80 -9.80 0.67
CA TRP A 40 8.71 -9.44 -0.75
C TRP A 40 9.74 -10.14 -1.64
N GLU A 41 10.78 -10.74 -1.05
CA GLU A 41 11.82 -11.47 -1.80
C GLU A 41 11.34 -12.88 -2.17
N THR A 42 10.36 -13.43 -1.44
CA THR A 42 9.72 -14.70 -1.81
C THR A 42 9.04 -14.56 -3.18
N PRO A 43 9.43 -15.36 -4.19
CA PRO A 43 8.82 -15.31 -5.51
C PRO A 43 7.33 -15.66 -5.45
N LEU A 44 6.52 -14.91 -6.17
CA LEU A 44 5.11 -15.19 -6.29
C LEU A 44 4.86 -16.50 -7.05
N ASP A 45 4.08 -17.40 -6.45
CA ASP A 45 3.60 -18.60 -7.14
C ASP A 45 2.59 -18.21 -8.23
N LYS A 46 2.94 -18.53 -9.49
CA LYS A 46 2.14 -18.18 -10.67
C LYS A 46 1.20 -19.31 -11.10
N GLU A 47 1.22 -20.44 -10.41
CA GLU A 47 0.37 -21.59 -10.71
C GLU A 47 -1.04 -21.48 -10.13
N PHE A 48 -1.29 -20.48 -9.29
CA PHE A 48 -2.62 -20.19 -8.76
C PHE A 48 -3.29 -19.04 -9.51
N HIS A 49 -4.62 -19.08 -9.57
CA HIS A 49 -5.40 -17.93 -9.96
C HIS A 49 -5.34 -16.85 -8.89
N GLY A 50 -5.40 -15.58 -9.30
CA GLY A 50 -5.49 -14.46 -8.35
C GLY A 50 -6.85 -14.32 -7.65
N ALA A 51 -7.89 -14.90 -8.24
CA ALA A 51 -9.25 -15.00 -7.71
C ALA A 51 -9.94 -16.22 -8.33
N SER A 52 -11.13 -16.59 -7.85
CA SER A 52 -11.91 -17.67 -8.51
C SER A 52 -12.11 -17.32 -10.00
N PRO A 53 -11.89 -18.26 -10.94
CA PRO A 53 -12.11 -18.03 -12.36
C PRO A 53 -13.47 -17.40 -12.68
N GLU A 54 -14.51 -17.82 -11.97
CA GLU A 54 -15.90 -17.36 -12.10
C GLU A 54 -16.08 -15.86 -11.82
N TRP A 55 -15.10 -15.22 -11.17
CA TRP A 55 -15.11 -13.79 -10.88
C TRP A 55 -14.42 -12.97 -11.98
N SER A 56 -13.72 -13.63 -12.91
CA SER A 56 -13.13 -12.96 -14.05
C SER A 56 -14.22 -12.41 -14.97
N SER A 57 -14.00 -11.20 -15.47
CA SER A 57 -14.92 -10.54 -16.41
C SER A 57 -15.09 -11.30 -17.72
N LEU A 58 -14.08 -12.10 -18.11
CA LEU A 58 -14.10 -12.91 -19.32
C LEU A 58 -14.68 -14.31 -19.11
N TYR A 59 -14.89 -14.76 -17.87
CA TYR A 59 -15.33 -16.13 -17.61
C TYR A 59 -16.61 -16.50 -18.36
N GLY A 60 -16.64 -17.71 -18.92
CA GLY A 60 -17.78 -18.21 -19.70
C GLY A 60 -17.92 -17.62 -21.11
N THR A 61 -17.08 -16.65 -21.51
CA THR A 61 -17.08 -16.09 -22.87
C THR A 61 -16.22 -16.92 -23.84
N ALA A 62 -16.41 -16.72 -25.15
CA ALA A 62 -15.56 -17.34 -26.17
C ALA A 62 -14.08 -16.95 -26.00
N TYR A 63 -13.79 -15.68 -25.68
CA TYR A 63 -12.44 -15.19 -25.44
C TYR A 63 -11.75 -15.92 -24.28
N TRP A 64 -12.47 -16.25 -23.21
CA TRP A 64 -11.92 -17.08 -22.13
C TRP A 64 -11.57 -18.50 -22.58
N GLY A 65 -12.37 -19.05 -23.50
CA GLY A 65 -12.12 -20.34 -24.14
C GLY A 65 -10.82 -20.36 -24.97
N GLU A 66 -10.45 -19.22 -25.57
CA GLU A 66 -9.23 -19.06 -26.36
C GLU A 66 -7.96 -18.95 -25.49
N LEU A 67 -8.09 -18.55 -24.23
CA LEU A 67 -6.95 -18.44 -23.31
C LEU A 67 -6.46 -19.81 -22.85
N THR A 68 -5.14 -19.98 -22.88
CA THR A 68 -4.47 -21.09 -22.19
C THR A 68 -4.66 -20.97 -20.68
N GLU A 69 -4.49 -22.09 -19.98
CA GLU A 69 -4.60 -22.11 -18.52
C GLU A 69 -3.63 -21.13 -17.82
N ALA A 70 -2.40 -21.02 -18.31
CA ALA A 70 -1.43 -20.05 -17.82
C ALA A 70 -1.90 -18.59 -18.04
N GLN A 71 -2.53 -18.30 -19.18
CA GLN A 71 -3.09 -16.97 -19.45
C GLN A 71 -4.30 -16.65 -18.58
N ARG A 72 -5.13 -17.64 -18.23
CA ARG A 72 -6.25 -17.47 -17.30
C ARG A 72 -5.77 -17.16 -15.89
N LYS A 73 -4.74 -17.87 -15.42
CA LYS A 73 -4.08 -17.58 -14.13
C LYS A 73 -3.48 -16.18 -14.12
N GLU A 74 -2.75 -15.80 -15.18
CA GLU A 74 -2.22 -14.45 -15.33
C GLU A 74 -3.32 -13.39 -15.29
N LEU A 75 -4.37 -13.56 -16.11
CA LEU A 75 -5.49 -12.62 -16.20
C LEU A 75 -6.13 -12.41 -14.83
N THR A 76 -6.53 -13.49 -14.15
CA THR A 76 -7.17 -13.39 -12.83
C THR A 76 -6.27 -12.72 -11.78
N ARG A 77 -4.93 -12.90 -11.87
CA ARG A 77 -3.99 -12.18 -11.01
C ARG A 77 -3.94 -10.69 -11.31
N GLN A 78 -3.91 -10.31 -12.58
CA GLN A 78 -3.91 -8.90 -12.97
C GLN A 78 -5.23 -8.22 -12.61
N GLU A 79 -6.37 -8.90 -12.80
CA GLU A 79 -7.69 -8.41 -12.39
C GLU A 79 -7.74 -8.19 -10.86
N ALA A 80 -7.29 -9.17 -10.07
CA ALA A 80 -7.24 -9.04 -8.62
C ALA A 80 -6.34 -7.89 -8.17
N ALA A 81 -5.15 -7.75 -8.77
CA ALA A 81 -4.22 -6.65 -8.47
C ALA A 81 -4.83 -5.29 -8.84
N SER A 82 -5.55 -5.20 -9.96
CA SER A 82 -6.23 -3.97 -10.39
C SER A 82 -7.34 -3.56 -9.42
N VAL A 83 -8.16 -4.51 -8.96
CA VAL A 83 -9.21 -4.28 -7.96
C VAL A 83 -8.61 -3.81 -6.63
N ALA A 84 -7.59 -4.50 -6.12
CA ALA A 84 -6.92 -4.14 -4.88
C ALA A 84 -6.28 -2.74 -4.95
N SER A 85 -5.60 -2.43 -6.06
CA SER A 85 -4.98 -1.12 -6.28
C SER A 85 -6.02 0.01 -6.31
N THR A 86 -7.16 -0.23 -6.94
CA THR A 86 -8.27 0.72 -6.98
C THR A 86 -8.86 0.93 -5.59
N GLY A 87 -9.02 -0.15 -4.82
CA GLY A 87 -9.48 -0.07 -3.42
C GLY A 87 -8.55 0.76 -2.55
N ILE A 88 -7.24 0.52 -2.61
CA ILE A 88 -6.25 1.32 -1.86
C ILE A 88 -6.34 2.80 -2.23
N TRP A 89 -6.37 3.12 -3.52
CA TRP A 89 -6.50 4.50 -3.99
C TRP A 89 -7.81 5.16 -3.50
N PHE A 90 -8.92 4.41 -3.54
CA PHE A 90 -10.21 4.88 -3.09
C PHE A 90 -10.22 5.19 -1.59
N GLU A 91 -9.71 4.27 -0.77
CA GLU A 91 -9.58 4.47 0.68
C GLU A 91 -8.67 5.66 1.00
N MET A 92 -7.55 5.81 0.28
CA MET A 92 -6.68 6.98 0.45
C MET A 92 -7.42 8.30 0.19
N ILE A 93 -8.32 8.36 -0.80
CA ILE A 93 -9.15 9.54 -1.04
C ILE A 93 -10.12 9.77 0.12
N LEU A 94 -10.79 8.72 0.59
CA LEU A 94 -11.71 8.84 1.72
C LEU A 94 -10.99 9.36 2.98
N GLN A 95 -9.81 8.83 3.28
CA GLN A 95 -8.97 9.32 4.39
C GLN A 95 -8.59 10.78 4.22
N GLN A 96 -8.22 11.22 3.00
CA GLN A 96 -7.93 12.63 2.72
C GLN A 96 -9.15 13.53 2.93
N MET A 97 -10.34 13.10 2.52
CA MET A 97 -11.58 13.86 2.72
C MET A 97 -11.90 14.03 4.21
N VAL A 98 -11.80 12.94 4.99
CA VAL A 98 -12.03 12.96 6.43
C VAL A 98 -11.02 13.86 7.14
N LEU A 99 -9.73 13.73 6.83
CA LEU A 99 -8.69 14.56 7.45
C LEU A 99 -8.87 16.05 7.17
N ARG A 100 -9.31 16.42 5.96
CA ARG A 100 -9.56 17.82 5.57
C ARG A 100 -10.83 18.41 6.20
N ASP A 101 -11.81 17.59 6.55
CA ASP A 101 -13.01 18.07 7.26
C ASP A 101 -12.71 18.35 8.74
N ILE A 102 -11.81 17.56 9.35
CA ILE A 102 -11.47 17.65 10.77
C ILE A 102 -10.42 18.75 11.05
N TYR A 103 -9.51 19.04 10.11
CA TYR A 103 -8.39 19.98 10.25
C TYR A 103 -8.37 21.07 9.18
#